data_AF-A0A1F4XNB3-F1
#
_entry.id   AF-A0A1F4XNB3-F1
#
_cell.length_a   1.000
_cell.length_b   1.000
_cell.length_c   1.000
_cell.angle_alpha   90.00
_cell.angle_beta   90.00
_cell.angle_gamma   90.00
#
_symmetry.space_group_name_H-M   'P 1'
#
loop_
_entity.id
_entity.type
_entity.pdbx_description
1 polymer ?
#
loop_
_entity_poly.entity_id
_entity_poly.type
_entity_poly.pdbx_seq_one_letter_code
_entity_poly.pdbx_strand_id
1 'polypeptide(L)'
;MSEKFESQENKPERATREDVESLLSDLEQYDRDHSLGVWLGRGMAGSVMMGLFEKSEDEEERDELQEEISKNLKLQDVLNKHQNTLEKLGIDLESPNPHGDYDEHETYAVGDMKIDFTNQENFVDYLKSLDEKSLSAGEMRLVKMVLNKVLNRVRQEYSFESADERLLELFSGIKNMVMEAKRLGLEKEANELERCIHYNNQKSLPAYIHARNRGFVEPIGEGYNWSTWQRDCSPERYIELWEDVFDVLANAKVSKKSAQLYNDILAYATASIEFAENDPTEYVVKNKGLHAAIEKTKKKLGKFKQIELPK
;
A
#
# COMPACT_ATOMS: atom_id res chain seq x y z
N MET A 1 -1.77 -1.38 60.19
CA MET A 1 -1.45 -2.32 59.09
C MET A 1 -2.47 -2.04 58.00
N SER A 2 -2.04 -1.34 56.95
CA SER A 2 -2.90 -1.00 55.81
C SER A 2 -2.58 -2.00 54.72
N GLU A 3 -3.50 -2.92 54.45
CA GLU A 3 -3.42 -3.82 53.32
C GLU A 3 -3.50 -2.98 52.04
N LYS A 4 -2.44 -3.03 51.24
CA LYS A 4 -2.48 -2.53 49.87
C LYS A 4 -3.32 -3.49 49.06
N PHE A 5 -4.51 -3.06 48.67
CA PHE A 5 -5.21 -3.63 47.52
C PHE A 5 -4.37 -3.31 46.28
N GLU A 6 -3.53 -4.26 45.87
CA GLU A 6 -3.06 -4.33 44.49
C GLU A 6 -4.25 -4.79 43.66
N SER A 7 -4.91 -3.85 42.99
CA SER A 7 -5.79 -4.17 41.88
C SER A 7 -4.96 -4.91 40.85
N GLN A 8 -5.21 -6.21 40.68
CA GLN A 8 -4.81 -6.95 39.50
C GLN A 8 -5.51 -6.27 38.31
N GLU A 9 -4.81 -5.36 37.64
CA GLU A 9 -5.18 -4.94 36.30
C GLU A 9 -5.25 -6.20 35.44
N ASN A 10 -6.46 -6.61 35.09
CA ASN A 10 -6.73 -7.64 34.09
C ASN A 10 -6.10 -7.14 32.79
N LYS A 11 -4.83 -7.49 32.54
CA LYS A 11 -4.21 -7.25 31.25
C LYS A 11 -5.04 -8.02 30.22
N PRO A 12 -5.50 -7.38 29.13
CA PRO A 12 -6.25 -8.07 28.10
C PRO A 12 -5.46 -9.29 27.63
N GLU A 13 -6.16 -10.42 27.52
CA GLU A 13 -5.57 -11.67 27.08
C GLU A 13 -5.02 -11.50 25.66
N ARG A 14 -3.73 -11.77 25.45
CA ARG A 14 -3.05 -11.48 24.18
C ARG A 14 -3.23 -12.60 23.17
N ALA A 15 -3.09 -12.27 21.88
CA ALA A 15 -3.00 -13.27 20.83
C ALA A 15 -1.72 -14.09 21.00
N THR A 16 -1.82 -15.41 20.92
CA THR A 16 -0.63 -16.28 21.00
C THR A 16 0.09 -16.31 19.65
N ARG A 17 1.35 -16.78 19.64
CA ARG A 17 2.10 -16.97 18.40
C ARG A 17 1.40 -17.92 17.43
N GLU A 18 0.86 -19.02 17.95
CA GLU A 18 0.17 -20.04 17.15
C GLU A 18 -1.09 -19.44 16.50
N ASP A 19 -1.85 -18.65 17.25
CA ASP A 19 -3.02 -17.92 16.73
C ASP A 19 -2.63 -16.96 15.60
N VAL A 20 -1.56 -16.18 15.81
CA VAL A 20 -1.03 -15.20 14.85
C VAL A 20 -0.54 -15.87 13.57
N GLU A 21 0.18 -16.98 13.69
CA GLU A 21 0.71 -17.71 12.54
C GLU A 21 -0.42 -18.40 11.75
N SER A 22 -1.44 -18.92 12.45
CA SER A 22 -2.61 -19.49 11.78
C SER A 22 -3.43 -18.41 11.06
N LEU A 23 -3.61 -17.23 11.66
CA LEU A 23 -4.27 -16.10 11.01
C LEU A 23 -3.49 -15.65 9.77
N LEU A 24 -2.17 -15.45 9.88
CA LEU A 24 -1.33 -15.05 8.75
C LEU A 24 -1.45 -16.03 7.58
N SER A 25 -1.41 -17.33 7.85
CA SER A 25 -1.52 -18.37 6.81
C SER A 25 -2.82 -18.24 6.01
N ASP A 26 -3.93 -17.96 6.71
CA ASP A 26 -5.24 -17.83 6.09
C ASP A 26 -5.39 -16.49 5.36
N LEU A 27 -4.84 -15.39 5.89
CA LEU A 27 -4.77 -14.11 5.17
C LEU A 27 -3.96 -14.24 3.86
N GLU A 28 -2.80 -14.90 3.90
CA GLU A 28 -1.97 -15.17 2.72
C GLU A 28 -2.69 -16.08 1.72
N GLN A 29 -3.42 -17.09 2.21
CA GLN A 29 -4.22 -17.98 1.35
C GLN A 29 -5.35 -17.21 0.67
N TYR A 30 -6.08 -16.37 1.40
CA TYR A 30 -7.14 -15.54 0.83
C TYR A 30 -6.62 -14.63 -0.28
N ASP A 31 -5.53 -13.89 -0.03
CA ASP A 31 -4.93 -12.99 -1.02
C ASP A 31 -4.47 -13.76 -2.27
N ARG A 32 -3.97 -14.99 -2.12
CA ARG A 32 -3.63 -15.87 -3.26
C ARG A 32 -4.87 -16.23 -4.06
N ASP A 33 -5.92 -16.70 -3.40
CA ASP A 33 -7.16 -17.20 -4.02
C ASP A 33 -7.96 -16.10 -4.74
N HIS A 34 -7.77 -14.83 -4.34
CA HIS A 34 -8.48 -13.66 -4.87
C HIS A 34 -7.57 -12.67 -5.62
N SER A 35 -6.31 -13.03 -5.86
CA SER A 35 -5.38 -12.19 -6.61
C SER A 35 -5.89 -11.89 -8.02
N LEU A 36 -5.54 -10.71 -8.56
CA LEU A 36 -5.91 -10.31 -9.92
C LEU A 36 -5.47 -11.34 -10.98
N GLY A 37 -4.31 -11.98 -10.77
CA GLY A 37 -3.82 -13.02 -11.68
C GLY A 37 -4.71 -14.25 -11.70
N VAL A 38 -5.15 -14.73 -10.53
CA VAL A 38 -6.09 -15.85 -10.41
C VAL A 38 -7.44 -15.48 -11.02
N TRP A 39 -7.94 -14.27 -10.75
CA TRP A 39 -9.19 -13.81 -11.35
C TRP A 39 -9.12 -13.71 -12.88
N LEU A 40 -8.04 -13.13 -13.44
CA LEU A 40 -7.82 -13.10 -14.89
C LEU A 40 -7.71 -14.50 -15.48
N GLY A 41 -7.03 -15.41 -14.78
CA GLY A 41 -6.97 -16.83 -15.15
C GLY A 41 -8.36 -17.45 -15.27
N ARG A 42 -9.22 -17.24 -14.26
CA ARG A 42 -10.62 -17.70 -14.27
C ARG A 42 -11.44 -17.05 -15.38
N GLY A 43 -11.29 -15.74 -15.60
CA GLY A 43 -11.98 -15.02 -16.67
C GLY A 43 -11.59 -15.53 -18.06
N MET A 44 -10.31 -15.84 -18.28
CA MET A 44 -9.83 -16.47 -19.51
C MET A 44 -10.34 -17.90 -19.66
N ALA A 45 -10.25 -18.73 -18.61
CA ALA A 45 -10.79 -20.09 -18.61
C ALA A 45 -12.30 -20.09 -18.92
N GLY A 46 -13.07 -19.23 -18.25
CA GLY A 46 -14.50 -19.05 -18.49
C GLY A 46 -14.82 -18.54 -19.91
N SER A 47 -13.98 -17.67 -20.49
CA SER A 47 -14.16 -17.19 -21.86
C SER A 47 -13.86 -18.27 -22.90
N VAL A 48 -12.87 -19.13 -22.66
CA VAL A 48 -12.59 -20.32 -23.47
C VAL A 48 -13.76 -21.31 -23.37
N MET A 49 -14.23 -21.60 -22.16
CA MET A 49 -15.38 -22.50 -21.89
C MET A 49 -16.73 -21.95 -22.39
N MET A 50 -16.88 -20.64 -22.60
CA MET A 50 -18.07 -20.04 -23.24
C MET A 50 -18.01 -20.04 -24.78
N GLY A 51 -16.96 -20.63 -25.38
CA GLY A 51 -16.84 -20.78 -26.83
C GLY A 51 -16.58 -19.46 -27.57
N LEU A 52 -16.05 -18.44 -26.89
CA LEU A 52 -15.55 -17.21 -27.53
C LEU A 52 -14.26 -17.48 -28.34
N PHE A 53 -13.59 -18.60 -28.06
CA PHE A 53 -12.61 -19.27 -28.92
C PHE A 53 -13.06 -20.74 -29.00
N GLU A 54 -13.28 -21.26 -30.22
CA GLU A 54 -13.75 -22.63 -30.56
C GLU A 54 -14.61 -23.36 -29.51
N LYS A 55 -15.91 -23.47 -29.78
CA LYS A 55 -16.92 -24.25 -29.02
C LYS A 55 -16.36 -25.51 -28.35
N SER A 56 -16.12 -25.47 -27.05
CA SER A 56 -16.21 -26.66 -26.20
C SER A 56 -17.62 -26.73 -25.62
N GLU A 57 -18.26 -27.89 -25.79
CA GLU A 57 -19.63 -28.22 -25.34
C GLU A 57 -19.60 -29.05 -24.04
N ASP A 58 -18.60 -28.89 -23.18
CA ASP A 58 -18.44 -29.74 -21.98
C ASP A 58 -18.94 -29.03 -20.71
N GLU A 59 -20.12 -29.44 -20.23
CA GLU A 59 -20.69 -29.03 -18.94
C GLU A 59 -19.79 -29.43 -17.76
N GLU A 60 -19.05 -30.54 -17.88
CA GLU A 60 -18.13 -31.05 -16.85
C GLU A 60 -16.99 -30.05 -16.53
N GLU A 61 -16.39 -29.39 -17.52
CA GLU A 61 -15.30 -28.41 -17.28
C GLU A 61 -15.79 -27.14 -16.57
N ARG A 62 -17.05 -26.75 -16.78
CA ARG A 62 -17.66 -25.60 -16.07
C ARG A 62 -17.97 -25.95 -14.62
N ASP A 63 -18.48 -27.15 -14.39
CA ASP A 63 -18.74 -27.67 -13.05
C ASP A 63 -17.43 -27.80 -12.25
N GLU A 64 -16.34 -28.25 -12.89
CA GLU A 64 -15.00 -28.31 -12.28
C GLU A 64 -14.47 -26.92 -11.89
N LEU A 65 -14.59 -25.92 -12.79
CA LEU A 65 -14.18 -24.54 -12.49
C LEU A 65 -14.99 -23.93 -11.34
N GLN A 66 -16.30 -24.20 -11.32
CA GLN A 66 -17.18 -23.73 -10.26
C GLN A 66 -16.89 -24.44 -8.93
N GLU A 67 -16.57 -25.74 -8.95
CA GLU A 67 -16.12 -26.47 -7.78
C GLU A 67 -14.79 -25.94 -7.26
N GLU A 68 -13.83 -25.63 -8.15
CA GLU A 68 -12.54 -25.04 -7.79
C GLU A 68 -12.73 -23.67 -7.12
N ILE A 69 -13.59 -22.81 -7.68
CA ILE A 69 -13.92 -21.51 -7.08
C ILE A 69 -14.58 -21.69 -5.71
N SER A 70 -15.46 -22.69 -5.55
CA SER A 70 -16.15 -22.93 -4.29
C SER A 70 -15.22 -23.34 -3.13
N LYS A 71 -14.00 -23.81 -3.45
CA LYS A 71 -12.96 -24.21 -2.49
C LYS A 71 -12.11 -23.04 -2.00
N ASN A 72 -12.23 -21.85 -2.61
CA ASN A 72 -11.50 -20.68 -2.16
C ASN A 72 -11.85 -20.34 -0.72
N LEU A 73 -10.86 -19.87 0.02
CA LEU A 73 -11.07 -19.40 1.37
C LEU A 73 -11.87 -18.09 1.37
N LYS A 74 -13.02 -18.04 2.05
CA LYS A 74 -13.89 -16.86 2.06
C LYS A 74 -13.60 -15.97 3.26
N LEU A 75 -13.99 -14.69 3.20
CA LEU A 75 -13.88 -13.75 4.31
C LEU A 75 -14.56 -14.31 5.58
N GLN A 76 -15.77 -14.86 5.45
CA GLN A 76 -16.51 -15.44 6.57
C GLN A 76 -15.78 -16.64 7.21
N ASP A 77 -15.05 -17.43 6.43
CA ASP A 77 -14.27 -18.55 6.96
C ASP A 77 -13.13 -18.04 7.86
N VAL A 78 -12.45 -16.97 7.40
CA VAL A 78 -11.37 -16.31 8.17
C VAL A 78 -11.93 -15.67 9.44
N LEU A 79 -13.05 -14.92 9.33
CA LEU A 79 -13.71 -14.29 10.46
C LEU A 79 -14.14 -15.31 11.51
N ASN A 80 -14.82 -16.39 11.10
CA ASN A 80 -15.30 -17.44 12.01
C ASN A 80 -14.16 -18.18 12.72
N LYS A 81 -13.07 -18.46 12.00
CA LYS A 81 -11.92 -19.19 12.54
C LYS A 81 -11.05 -18.33 13.47
N HIS A 82 -10.89 -17.04 13.17
CA HIS A 82 -9.94 -16.16 13.84
C HIS A 82 -10.55 -15.03 14.65
N GLN A 83 -11.87 -15.04 14.89
CA GLN A 83 -12.57 -13.97 15.61
C GLN A 83 -11.84 -13.53 16.89
N ASN A 84 -11.51 -14.48 17.77
CA ASN A 84 -10.81 -14.17 19.03
C ASN A 84 -9.43 -13.52 18.78
N THR A 85 -8.68 -13.98 17.78
CA THR A 85 -7.38 -13.42 17.42
C THR A 85 -7.52 -12.00 16.89
N LEU A 86 -8.51 -11.76 16.02
CA LEU A 86 -8.82 -10.45 15.45
C LEU A 86 -9.24 -9.45 16.53
N GLU A 87 -10.11 -9.86 17.47
CA GLU A 87 -10.51 -9.05 18.63
C GLU A 87 -9.30 -8.69 19.53
N LYS A 88 -8.44 -9.67 19.81
CA LYS A 88 -7.21 -9.47 20.61
C LYS A 88 -6.20 -8.54 19.93
N LEU A 89 -6.15 -8.55 18.59
CA LEU A 89 -5.32 -7.64 17.80
C LEU A 89 -6.02 -6.29 17.55
N GLY A 90 -7.34 -6.19 17.77
CA GLY A 90 -8.12 -5.00 17.46
C GLY A 90 -8.21 -4.71 15.96
N ILE A 91 -8.28 -5.75 15.14
CA ILE A 91 -8.32 -5.68 13.68
C ILE A 91 -9.67 -6.17 13.17
N ASP A 92 -10.18 -5.54 12.12
CA ASP A 92 -11.31 -6.04 11.32
C ASP A 92 -10.87 -6.33 9.88
N LEU A 93 -11.59 -7.25 9.24
CA LEU A 93 -11.32 -7.72 7.89
C LEU A 93 -12.48 -7.35 6.96
N GLU A 94 -12.17 -6.74 5.82
CA GLU A 94 -13.16 -6.43 4.80
C GLU A 94 -12.76 -7.04 3.46
N SER A 95 -13.76 -7.45 2.68
CA SER A 95 -13.58 -7.92 1.30
C SER A 95 -13.09 -6.77 0.41
N PRO A 96 -12.26 -7.03 -0.62
CA PRO A 96 -11.84 -6.02 -1.60
C PRO A 96 -13.03 -5.31 -2.27
N ASN A 97 -14.16 -6.01 -2.44
CA ASN A 97 -15.37 -5.53 -3.10
C ASN A 97 -16.56 -5.43 -2.13
N PRO A 98 -16.69 -4.35 -1.32
CA PRO A 98 -17.82 -4.18 -0.40
C PRO A 98 -19.17 -3.92 -1.10
N HIS A 99 -19.16 -3.69 -2.42
CA HIS A 99 -20.34 -3.33 -3.23
C HIS A 99 -20.49 -4.14 -4.52
N GLY A 100 -19.62 -5.13 -4.77
CA GLY A 100 -19.77 -6.06 -5.90
C GLY A 100 -20.71 -7.20 -5.50
N ASP A 101 -21.43 -7.78 -6.47
CA ASP A 101 -22.39 -8.88 -6.25
C ASP A 101 -21.84 -9.92 -5.28
N TYR A 102 -22.32 -9.86 -4.03
CA TYR A 102 -22.09 -10.88 -3.02
C TYR A 102 -22.88 -12.11 -3.45
N ASP A 103 -22.26 -12.99 -4.23
CA ASP A 103 -22.58 -14.39 -4.02
C ASP A 103 -21.91 -14.83 -2.71
N GLU A 104 -22.52 -15.78 -2.01
CA GLU A 104 -22.00 -16.33 -0.75
C GLU A 104 -20.63 -17.02 -0.91
N HIS A 105 -20.06 -17.00 -2.11
CA HIS A 105 -18.85 -17.67 -2.52
C HIS A 105 -17.70 -16.71 -2.85
N GLU A 106 -17.93 -15.38 -2.79
CA GLU A 106 -16.93 -14.37 -3.20
C GLU A 106 -16.34 -14.65 -4.60
N THR A 107 -17.12 -15.26 -5.50
CA THR A 107 -16.67 -15.73 -6.83
C THR A 107 -16.04 -14.61 -7.66
N TYR A 108 -16.52 -13.39 -7.47
CA TYR A 108 -16.09 -12.18 -8.18
C TYR A 108 -15.29 -11.20 -7.31
N ALA A 109 -14.89 -11.61 -6.10
CA ALA A 109 -13.97 -10.80 -5.30
C ALA A 109 -12.59 -10.80 -5.97
N VAL A 110 -12.06 -9.60 -6.21
CA VAL A 110 -10.75 -9.41 -6.84
C VAL A 110 -9.95 -8.42 -6.03
N GLY A 111 -8.78 -8.86 -5.59
CA GLY A 111 -7.84 -8.05 -4.84
C GLY A 111 -7.59 -8.59 -3.44
N ASP A 112 -6.75 -7.85 -2.73
CA ASP A 112 -6.28 -8.24 -1.41
C ASP A 112 -7.36 -7.97 -0.36
N MET A 113 -7.43 -8.82 0.66
CA MET A 113 -8.27 -8.55 1.84
C MET A 113 -7.86 -7.24 2.50
N LYS A 114 -8.84 -6.43 2.86
CA LYS A 114 -8.61 -5.16 3.54
C LYS A 114 -8.56 -5.36 5.04
N ILE A 115 -7.78 -4.52 5.70
CA ILE A 115 -7.64 -4.50 7.16
C ILE A 115 -7.98 -3.10 7.65
N ASP A 116 -8.85 -3.02 8.66
CA ASP A 116 -9.05 -1.82 9.49
C ASP A 116 -8.78 -2.13 10.97
N PHE A 117 -8.75 -1.08 11.79
CA PHE A 117 -8.64 -1.23 13.23
C PHE A 117 -9.98 -0.97 13.92
N THR A 118 -10.47 -1.97 14.64
CA THR A 118 -11.55 -1.80 15.61
C THR A 118 -11.03 -1.27 16.95
N ASN A 119 -9.77 -1.55 17.27
CA ASN A 119 -9.09 -1.00 18.43
C ASN A 119 -7.56 -0.93 18.21
N GLN A 120 -7.05 0.25 17.89
CA GLN A 120 -5.63 0.45 17.63
C GLN A 120 -4.74 0.22 18.85
N GLU A 121 -5.25 0.44 20.06
CA GLU A 121 -4.48 0.24 21.29
C GLU A 121 -4.15 -1.24 21.47
N ASN A 122 -5.08 -2.14 21.14
CA ASN A 122 -4.83 -3.58 21.15
C ASN A 122 -3.68 -3.96 20.20
N PHE A 123 -3.68 -3.43 18.97
CA PHE A 123 -2.60 -3.71 18.03
C PHE A 123 -1.26 -3.15 18.52
N VAL A 124 -1.24 -1.91 19.03
CA VAL A 124 -0.05 -1.30 19.61
C VAL A 124 0.49 -2.11 20.79
N ASP A 125 -0.38 -2.58 21.67
CA ASP A 125 0.01 -3.38 22.83
C ASP A 125 0.49 -4.78 22.44
N TYR A 126 -0.05 -5.35 21.35
CA TYR A 126 0.51 -6.52 20.70
C TYR A 126 1.93 -6.23 20.20
N LEU A 127 2.16 -5.14 19.45
CA LEU A 127 3.51 -4.77 18.98
C LEU A 127 4.50 -4.59 20.14
N LYS A 128 4.11 -3.94 21.24
CA LYS A 128 4.94 -3.79 22.45
C LYS A 128 5.25 -5.13 23.12
N SER A 129 4.37 -6.11 22.99
CA SER A 129 4.57 -7.44 23.57
C SER A 129 5.61 -8.28 22.84
N LEU A 130 5.89 -7.93 21.58
CA LEU A 130 6.88 -8.62 20.77
C LEU A 130 8.30 -8.26 21.20
N ASP A 131 9.05 -9.27 21.65
CA ASP A 131 10.49 -9.15 21.90
C ASP A 131 11.25 -9.25 20.57
N GLU A 132 11.99 -8.20 20.26
CA GLU A 132 12.83 -8.07 19.05
C GLU A 132 13.79 -9.26 18.89
N LYS A 133 14.27 -9.84 19.99
CA LYS A 133 15.24 -10.94 19.97
C LYS A 133 14.63 -12.32 19.75
N SER A 134 13.33 -12.46 19.97
CA SER A 134 12.64 -13.76 19.89
C SER A 134 11.46 -13.75 18.92
N LEU A 135 11.32 -12.71 18.11
CA LEU A 135 10.23 -12.53 17.15
C LEU A 135 10.27 -13.63 16.08
N SER A 136 9.13 -14.28 15.83
CA SER A 136 9.04 -15.28 14.76
C SER A 136 8.95 -14.60 13.39
N ALA A 137 9.36 -15.32 12.34
CA ALA A 137 9.21 -14.86 10.97
C ALA A 137 7.73 -14.72 10.56
N GLY A 138 6.82 -15.45 11.22
CA GLY A 138 5.37 -15.31 11.04
C GLY A 138 4.85 -14.02 11.67
N GLU A 139 5.17 -13.76 12.93
CA GLU A 139 4.79 -12.53 13.63
C GLU A 139 5.27 -11.28 12.87
N MET A 140 6.53 -11.28 12.41
CA MET A 140 7.08 -10.20 11.58
C MET A 140 6.30 -9.98 10.28
N ARG A 141 5.95 -11.08 9.59
CA ARG A 141 5.19 -11.02 8.34
C ARG A 141 3.76 -10.53 8.55
N LEU A 142 3.10 -10.93 9.64
CA LEU A 142 1.77 -10.42 9.96
C LEU A 142 1.81 -8.91 10.18
N VAL A 143 2.75 -8.41 11.01
CA VAL A 143 2.87 -6.97 11.27
C VAL A 143 3.09 -6.22 9.96
N LYS A 144 4.01 -6.69 9.12
CA LYS A 144 4.27 -6.10 7.80
C LYS A 144 3.02 -6.12 6.91
N MET A 145 2.27 -7.21 6.88
CA MET A 145 1.04 -7.34 6.11
C MET A 145 -0.01 -6.34 6.58
N VAL A 146 -0.25 -6.25 7.90
CA VAL A 146 -1.20 -5.29 8.50
C VAL A 146 -0.84 -3.86 8.13
N LEU A 147 0.42 -3.45 8.35
CA LEU A 147 0.88 -2.09 8.04
C LEU A 147 0.70 -1.77 6.54
N ASN A 148 1.02 -2.71 5.65
CA ASN A 148 0.88 -2.52 4.21
C ASN A 148 -0.59 -2.43 3.76
N LYS A 149 -1.48 -3.28 4.31
CA LYS A 149 -2.91 -3.25 3.97
C LYS A 149 -3.57 -1.96 4.42
N VAL A 150 -3.30 -1.51 5.66
CA VAL A 150 -3.75 -0.20 6.17
C VAL A 150 -3.24 0.94 5.31
N LEU A 151 -1.96 0.91 4.95
CA LEU A 151 -1.35 1.92 4.11
C LEU A 151 -1.92 1.95 2.69
N ASN A 152 -2.29 0.80 2.13
CA ASN A 152 -2.96 0.72 0.84
C ASN A 152 -4.36 1.35 0.89
N ARG A 153 -5.13 1.14 1.97
CA ARG A 153 -6.42 1.84 2.16
C ARG A 153 -6.24 3.35 2.17
N VAL A 154 -5.22 3.85 2.88
CA VAL A 154 -4.87 5.29 2.88
C VAL A 154 -4.57 5.81 1.48
N ARG A 155 -3.97 5.00 0.60
CA ARG A 155 -3.59 5.43 -0.75
C ARG A 155 -4.71 5.37 -1.77
N GLN A 156 -5.66 4.46 -1.60
CA GLN A 156 -6.58 4.05 -2.67
C GLN A 156 -8.05 4.32 -2.36
N GLU A 157 -8.45 4.33 -1.09
CA GLU A 157 -9.87 4.26 -0.71
C GLU A 157 -10.40 5.49 0.01
N TYR A 158 -9.59 6.09 0.89
CA TYR A 158 -10.09 7.22 1.65
C TYR A 158 -10.34 8.43 0.73
N SER A 159 -11.58 8.89 0.73
CA SER A 159 -11.95 10.15 0.10
C SER A 159 -11.35 11.29 0.91
N PHE A 160 -10.48 12.05 0.28
CA PHE A 160 -9.90 13.25 0.87
C PHE A 160 -10.76 14.50 0.70
N GLU A 161 -11.84 14.39 -0.07
CA GLU A 161 -12.81 15.47 -0.32
C GLU A 161 -13.84 15.57 0.83
N SER A 162 -14.04 14.49 1.58
CA SER A 162 -14.86 14.41 2.78
C SER A 162 -14.00 14.07 4.00
N ALA A 163 -14.40 14.54 5.20
CA ALA A 163 -13.74 14.11 6.43
C ALA A 163 -14.09 12.64 6.71
N ASP A 164 -13.22 11.71 6.29
CA ASP A 164 -13.38 10.30 6.60
C ASP A 164 -13.02 10.06 8.08
N GLU A 165 -14.01 9.73 8.91
CA GLU A 165 -13.83 9.49 10.34
C GLU A 165 -12.85 8.34 10.61
N ARG A 166 -12.82 7.32 9.73
CA ARG A 166 -11.89 6.19 9.85
C ARG A 166 -10.45 6.62 9.66
N LEU A 167 -10.20 7.56 8.75
CA LEU A 167 -8.86 8.13 8.55
C LEU A 167 -8.40 8.96 9.77
N LEU A 168 -9.32 9.72 10.39
CA LEU A 168 -9.03 10.47 11.60
C LEU A 168 -8.73 9.55 12.78
N GLU A 169 -9.54 8.50 12.95
CA GLU A 169 -9.33 7.48 13.96
C GLU A 169 -7.99 6.78 13.74
N LEU A 170 -7.70 6.30 12.51
CA LEU A 170 -6.40 5.72 12.14
C LEU A 170 -5.23 6.60 12.56
N PHE A 171 -5.29 7.90 12.23
CA PHE A 171 -4.21 8.82 12.52
C PHE A 171 -4.07 9.22 13.99
N SER A 172 -5.01 8.86 14.85
CA SER A 172 -4.92 9.15 16.29
C SER A 172 -3.92 8.22 17.02
N GLY A 173 -3.84 6.93 16.66
CA GLY A 173 -2.97 5.93 17.31
C GLY A 173 -1.74 5.49 16.50
N ILE A 174 -1.68 5.82 15.22
CA ILE A 174 -0.62 5.42 14.29
C ILE A 174 0.80 5.82 14.70
N LYS A 175 0.99 6.90 15.49
CA LYS A 175 2.32 7.31 15.96
C LYS A 175 2.98 6.23 16.82
N ASN A 176 2.20 5.60 17.70
CA ASN A 176 2.69 4.52 18.54
C ASN A 176 2.96 3.26 17.69
N MET A 177 2.10 2.98 16.71
CA MET A 177 2.35 1.88 15.75
C MET A 177 3.66 2.08 14.98
N VAL A 178 3.91 3.29 14.45
CA VAL A 178 5.15 3.62 13.75
C VAL A 178 6.38 3.43 14.64
N MET A 179 6.32 3.90 15.89
CA MET A 179 7.42 3.78 16.84
C MET A 179 7.75 2.31 17.14
N GLU A 180 6.73 1.50 17.43
CA GLU A 180 6.92 0.08 17.74
C GLU A 180 7.32 -0.72 16.49
N ALA A 181 6.78 -0.41 15.31
CA ALA A 181 7.20 -1.04 14.06
C ALA A 181 8.67 -0.77 13.74
N LYS A 182 9.16 0.47 13.96
CA LYS A 182 10.59 0.80 13.84
C LYS A 182 11.44 0.01 14.84
N ARG A 183 11.00 -0.13 16.10
CA ARG A 183 11.69 -0.96 17.11
C ARG A 183 11.84 -2.42 16.65
N LEU A 184 10.88 -2.93 15.89
CA LEU A 184 10.90 -4.29 15.35
C LEU A 184 11.68 -4.42 14.03
N GLY A 185 12.34 -3.37 13.53
CA GLY A 185 13.10 -3.43 12.27
C GLY A 185 12.25 -3.35 11.00
N LEU A 186 11.05 -2.76 11.08
CA LEU A 186 10.16 -2.49 9.94
C LEU A 186 10.20 -1.02 9.51
N GLU A 187 11.41 -0.43 9.43
CA GLU A 187 11.58 1.00 9.16
C GLU A 187 10.99 1.42 7.81
N LYS A 188 11.06 0.57 6.79
CA LYS A 188 10.57 0.91 5.44
C LYS A 188 9.05 1.15 5.48
N GLU A 189 8.30 0.23 6.05
CA GLU A 189 6.85 0.30 6.18
C GLU A 189 6.43 1.42 7.15
N ALA A 190 7.11 1.53 8.29
CA ALA A 190 6.80 2.52 9.33
C ALA A 190 7.07 3.97 8.87
N ASN A 191 8.17 4.21 8.14
CA ASN A 191 8.49 5.54 7.60
C ASN A 191 7.44 6.03 6.62
N GLU A 192 6.73 5.13 5.96
CA GLU A 192 5.72 5.52 5.01
C GLU A 192 4.42 5.99 5.68
N LEU A 193 3.99 5.26 6.72
CA LEU A 193 2.90 5.71 7.58
C LEU A 193 3.24 7.06 8.25
N GLU A 194 4.49 7.25 8.65
CA GLU A 194 4.99 8.51 9.20
C GLU A 194 4.87 9.68 8.20
N ARG A 195 5.19 9.46 6.92
CA ARG A 195 4.99 10.46 5.86
C ARG A 195 3.52 10.80 5.69
N CYS A 196 2.62 9.82 5.71
CA CYS A 196 1.18 10.06 5.65
C CYS A 196 0.72 10.98 6.79
N ILE A 197 1.16 10.73 8.03
CA ILE A 197 0.87 11.61 9.19
C ILE A 197 1.44 13.01 8.99
N HIS A 198 2.71 13.10 8.56
CA HIS A 198 3.40 14.37 8.34
C HIS A 198 2.62 15.27 7.38
N TYR A 199 2.23 14.74 6.22
CA TYR A 199 1.47 15.50 5.23
C TYR A 199 0.00 15.67 5.60
N ASN A 200 -0.58 14.78 6.43
CA ASN A 200 -1.91 15.00 7.00
C ASN A 200 -1.93 16.24 7.91
N ASN A 201 -0.94 16.37 8.79
CA ASN A 201 -0.81 17.53 9.69
C ASN A 201 -0.64 18.85 8.92
N GLN A 202 -0.07 18.80 7.72
CA GLN A 202 0.06 19.93 6.80
C GLN A 202 -1.18 20.16 5.92
N LYS A 203 -2.22 19.32 6.04
CA LYS A 203 -3.41 19.33 5.16
C LYS A 203 -3.04 19.17 3.69
N SER A 204 -1.99 18.39 3.42
CA SER A 204 -1.44 18.12 2.08
C SER A 204 -1.35 16.62 1.78
N LEU A 205 -1.88 15.74 2.65
CA LEU A 205 -1.96 14.30 2.41
C LEU A 205 -2.56 13.93 1.04
N PRO A 206 -3.65 14.55 0.57
CA PRO A 206 -4.26 14.15 -0.71
C PRO A 206 -3.31 14.40 -1.89
N ALA A 207 -2.65 15.56 -1.88
CA ALA A 207 -1.63 15.91 -2.86
C ALA A 207 -0.40 15.00 -2.76
N TYR A 208 -0.02 14.61 -1.53
CA TYR A 208 1.05 13.65 -1.31
C TYR A 208 0.74 12.28 -1.91
N ILE A 209 -0.45 11.73 -1.63
CA ILE A 209 -0.89 10.45 -2.18
C ILE A 209 -0.98 10.51 -3.70
N HIS A 210 -1.52 11.61 -4.25
CA HIS A 210 -1.56 11.82 -5.70
C HIS A 210 -0.15 11.83 -6.32
N ALA A 211 0.79 12.59 -5.76
CA ALA A 211 2.18 12.64 -6.24
C ALA A 211 2.88 11.29 -6.13
N ARG A 212 2.69 10.61 -5.00
CA ARG A 212 3.21 9.26 -4.77
C ARG A 212 2.72 8.27 -5.80
N ASN A 213 1.40 8.19 -6.04
CA ASN A 213 0.81 7.24 -6.96
C ASN A 213 1.29 7.48 -8.41
N ARG A 214 1.88 8.65 -8.68
CA ARG A 214 2.55 9.00 -9.93
C ARG A 214 4.06 8.73 -9.92
N GLY A 215 4.68 8.31 -8.81
CA GLY A 215 6.08 7.90 -8.72
C GLY A 215 7.02 8.80 -7.89
N PHE A 216 6.50 9.76 -7.13
CA PHE A 216 7.30 10.76 -6.38
C PHE A 216 8.19 10.19 -5.24
N VAL A 217 7.89 9.03 -4.66
CA VAL A 217 8.61 8.56 -3.45
C VAL A 217 9.35 7.24 -3.65
N GLU A 218 9.55 6.85 -4.90
CA GLU A 218 10.23 5.61 -5.24
C GLU A 218 11.76 5.74 -5.08
N PRO A 219 12.50 4.67 -4.74
CA PRO A 219 13.95 4.72 -4.69
C PRO A 219 14.55 5.12 -6.04
N ILE A 220 15.54 6.02 -6.01
CA ILE A 220 16.24 6.48 -7.23
C ILE A 220 16.97 5.29 -7.86
N GLY A 221 16.73 5.07 -9.15
CA GLY A 221 17.40 4.05 -9.95
C GLY A 221 16.77 2.65 -9.90
N GLU A 222 15.68 2.46 -9.15
CA GLU A 222 14.96 1.20 -9.03
C GLU A 222 13.58 1.27 -9.70
N GLY A 223 13.09 0.15 -10.24
CA GLY A 223 11.74 0.05 -10.83
C GLY A 223 11.52 0.90 -12.09
N TYR A 224 10.26 1.15 -12.45
CA TYR A 224 9.85 2.02 -13.55
C TYR A 224 9.17 3.29 -13.02
N ASN A 225 9.94 4.36 -12.86
CA ASN A 225 9.49 5.64 -12.30
C ASN A 225 10.30 6.82 -12.89
N TRP A 226 10.11 8.02 -12.32
CA TRP A 226 10.71 9.27 -12.79
C TRP A 226 12.24 9.20 -12.94
N SER A 227 12.89 8.40 -12.09
CA SER A 227 14.35 8.25 -12.07
C SER A 227 14.89 7.21 -13.06
N THR A 228 14.04 6.38 -13.66
CA THR A 228 14.46 5.27 -14.53
C THR A 228 13.85 5.29 -15.93
N TRP A 229 12.88 6.15 -16.22
CA TRP A 229 12.23 6.21 -17.55
C TRP A 229 13.20 6.34 -18.72
N GLN A 230 14.36 6.97 -18.55
CA GLN A 230 15.40 7.09 -19.57
C GLN A 230 15.94 5.73 -20.05
N ARG A 231 15.83 4.67 -19.25
CA ARG A 231 16.34 3.33 -19.58
C ARG A 231 15.46 2.59 -20.59
N ASP A 232 14.15 2.87 -20.54
CA ASP A 232 13.13 2.05 -21.20
C ASP A 232 12.26 2.83 -22.20
N CYS A 233 12.46 4.15 -22.32
CA CYS A 233 11.63 5.02 -23.17
C CYS A 233 12.40 5.65 -24.33
N SER A 234 11.67 5.92 -25.43
CA SER A 234 12.16 6.81 -26.48
C SER A 234 12.32 8.25 -25.96
N PRO A 235 13.13 9.10 -26.61
CA PRO A 235 13.28 10.51 -26.25
C PRO A 235 11.94 11.27 -26.16
N GLU A 236 11.03 11.00 -27.08
CA GLU A 236 9.69 11.60 -27.12
C GLU A 236 8.86 11.15 -25.92
N ARG A 237 8.84 9.84 -25.67
CA ARG A 237 8.11 9.25 -24.55
C ARG A 237 8.65 9.72 -23.20
N TYR A 238 9.96 9.88 -23.08
CA TYR A 238 10.59 10.45 -21.89
C TYR A 238 10.06 11.86 -21.60
N ILE A 239 10.01 12.74 -22.62
CA ILE A 239 9.48 14.10 -22.47
C ILE A 239 8.00 14.05 -22.08
N GLU A 240 7.19 13.21 -22.74
CA GLU A 240 5.77 13.05 -22.42
C GLU A 240 5.54 12.65 -20.95
N LEU A 241 6.27 11.65 -20.45
CA LEU A 241 6.15 11.20 -19.07
C LEU A 241 6.54 12.31 -18.07
N TRP A 242 7.50 13.16 -18.43
CA TRP A 242 7.89 14.30 -17.60
C TRP A 242 6.84 15.44 -17.57
N GLU A 243 5.94 15.52 -18.55
CA GLU A 243 4.81 16.46 -18.48
C GLU A 243 3.92 16.18 -17.26
N ASP A 244 3.66 14.90 -16.94
CA ASP A 244 2.92 14.52 -15.73
C ASP A 244 3.61 15.00 -14.44
N VAL A 245 4.95 14.96 -14.40
CA VAL A 245 5.73 15.43 -13.23
C VAL A 245 5.57 16.94 -13.06
N PHE A 246 5.59 17.69 -14.16
CA PHE A 246 5.39 19.14 -14.13
C PHE A 246 3.96 19.50 -13.68
N ASP A 247 2.96 18.71 -14.05
CA ASP A 247 1.59 18.86 -13.59
C ASP A 247 1.45 18.57 -12.09
N VAL A 248 2.10 17.51 -11.58
CA VAL A 248 2.16 17.21 -10.14
C VAL A 248 2.80 18.36 -9.36
N LEU A 249 3.92 18.91 -9.84
CA LEU A 249 4.58 20.09 -9.26
C LEU A 249 3.68 21.34 -9.28
N ALA A 250 3.00 21.59 -10.40
CA ALA A 250 2.09 22.71 -10.52
C ALA A 250 0.92 22.60 -9.54
N ASN A 251 0.32 21.42 -9.41
CA ASN A 251 -0.78 21.15 -8.48
C ASN A 251 -0.35 21.30 -7.02
N ALA A 252 0.83 20.78 -6.65
CA ALA A 252 1.38 20.92 -5.30
C ALA A 252 1.64 22.40 -4.93
N LYS A 253 2.01 23.23 -5.90
CA LYS A 253 2.33 24.66 -5.71
C LYS A 253 1.12 25.53 -5.38
N VAL A 254 -0.09 25.17 -5.84
CA VAL A 254 -1.30 26.01 -5.71
C VAL A 254 -1.74 26.18 -4.25
N SER A 255 -1.40 25.25 -3.36
CA SER A 255 -1.74 25.32 -1.94
C SER A 255 -0.57 25.86 -1.11
N LYS A 256 -0.76 27.02 -0.44
CA LYS A 256 0.20 27.53 0.56
C LYS A 256 0.48 26.54 1.70
N LYS A 257 -0.44 25.59 1.94
CA LYS A 257 -0.30 24.56 2.97
C LYS A 257 0.60 23.40 2.53
N SER A 258 0.95 23.32 1.24
CA SER A 258 1.73 22.23 0.64
C SER A 258 3.15 22.66 0.24
N ALA A 259 3.66 23.78 0.77
CA ALA A 259 4.98 24.31 0.40
C ALA A 259 6.11 23.29 0.64
N GLN A 260 6.05 22.57 1.75
CA GLN A 260 7.00 21.48 2.06
C GLN A 260 6.89 20.35 1.04
N LEU A 261 5.68 19.81 0.83
CA LEU A 261 5.44 18.78 -0.18
C LEU A 261 5.95 19.19 -1.57
N TYR A 262 5.68 20.43 -1.99
CA TYR A 262 6.18 20.95 -3.26
C TYR A 262 7.72 20.95 -3.31
N ASN A 263 8.39 21.38 -2.25
CA ASN A 263 9.85 21.38 -2.18
C ASN A 263 10.41 19.95 -2.23
N ASP A 264 9.75 19.00 -1.57
CA ASP A 264 10.15 17.60 -1.56
C ASP A 264 9.98 16.99 -2.96
N ILE A 265 8.85 17.25 -3.65
CA ILE A 265 8.63 16.87 -5.07
C ILE A 265 9.69 17.45 -5.97
N LEU A 266 10.01 18.73 -5.82
CA LEU A 266 11.02 19.39 -6.63
C LEU A 266 12.41 18.80 -6.38
N ALA A 267 12.76 18.49 -5.13
CA ALA A 267 14.03 17.86 -4.79
C ALA A 267 14.14 16.46 -5.40
N TYR A 268 13.10 15.65 -5.30
CA TYR A 268 13.08 14.31 -5.90
C TYR A 268 13.15 14.33 -7.42
N ALA A 269 12.39 15.23 -8.07
CA ALA A 269 12.44 15.44 -9.51
C ALA A 269 13.85 15.86 -9.96
N THR A 270 14.51 16.73 -9.19
CA THR A 270 15.88 17.17 -9.47
C THR A 270 16.85 16.00 -9.38
N ALA A 271 16.79 15.21 -8.30
CA ALA A 271 17.63 14.02 -8.14
C ALA A 271 17.38 12.97 -9.23
N SER A 272 16.13 12.81 -9.69
CA SER A 272 15.78 11.91 -10.79
C SER A 272 16.42 12.32 -12.12
N ILE A 273 16.44 13.63 -12.43
CA ILE A 273 17.11 14.14 -13.62
C ILE A 273 18.63 13.99 -13.50
N GLU A 274 19.21 14.35 -12.35
CA GLU A 274 20.64 14.19 -12.11
C GLU A 274 21.09 12.73 -12.26
N PHE A 275 20.25 11.79 -11.79
CA PHE A 275 20.49 10.37 -12.01
C PHE A 275 20.43 10.02 -13.50
N ALA A 276 19.39 10.46 -14.23
CA ALA A 276 19.24 10.20 -15.66
C ALA A 276 20.42 10.75 -16.49
N GLU A 277 20.99 11.90 -16.11
CA GLU A 277 22.16 12.49 -16.77
C GLU A 277 23.42 11.64 -16.61
N ASN A 278 23.57 11.00 -15.45
CA ASN A 278 24.76 10.23 -15.08
C ASN A 278 24.54 8.72 -15.20
N ASP A 279 23.40 8.29 -15.74
CA ASP A 279 23.05 6.89 -15.83
C ASP A 279 23.99 6.17 -16.82
N PRO A 280 24.84 5.23 -16.36
CA PRO A 280 25.87 4.62 -17.19
C PRO A 280 25.30 3.59 -18.18
N THR A 281 23.99 3.40 -18.20
CA THR A 281 23.33 2.39 -19.03
C THR A 281 23.67 2.62 -20.51
N GLU A 282 24.09 1.55 -21.20
CA GLU A 282 24.58 1.59 -22.58
C GLU A 282 23.57 2.23 -23.56
N TYR A 283 22.27 2.03 -23.29
CA TYR A 283 21.18 2.67 -24.03
C TYR A 283 21.24 4.20 -23.95
N VAL A 284 21.43 4.75 -22.75
CA VAL A 284 21.49 6.21 -22.51
C VAL A 284 22.74 6.80 -23.16
N VAL A 285 23.90 6.16 -22.95
CA VAL A 285 25.19 6.59 -23.49
C VAL A 285 25.20 6.66 -25.01
N LYS A 286 24.48 5.75 -25.69
CA LYS A 286 24.45 5.68 -27.16
C LYS A 286 23.32 6.51 -27.79
N ASN A 287 22.29 6.88 -27.04
CA ASN A 287 21.11 7.57 -27.57
C ASN A 287 21.25 9.10 -27.45
N LYS A 288 21.82 9.73 -28.47
CA LYS A 288 21.95 11.20 -28.55
C LYS A 288 20.61 11.94 -28.45
N GLY A 289 19.52 11.34 -28.92
CA GLY A 289 18.18 11.92 -28.81
C GLY A 289 17.72 12.01 -27.36
N LEU A 290 18.05 10.99 -26.56
CA LEU A 290 17.68 10.93 -25.15
C LEU A 290 18.46 11.94 -24.30
N HIS A 291 19.75 12.16 -24.58
CA HIS A 291 20.50 13.25 -23.94
C HIS A 291 19.86 14.62 -24.20
N ALA A 292 19.43 14.89 -25.43
CA ALA A 292 18.72 16.13 -25.74
C ALA A 292 17.37 16.24 -25.02
N ALA A 293 16.65 15.12 -24.85
CA ALA A 293 15.42 15.05 -24.09
C ALA A 293 15.65 15.34 -22.59
N ILE A 294 16.66 14.73 -21.97
CA ILE A 294 17.06 14.96 -20.57
C ILE A 294 17.41 16.44 -20.35
N GLU A 295 18.24 17.03 -21.20
CA GLU A 295 18.61 18.45 -21.13
C GLU A 295 17.40 19.39 -21.28
N LYS A 296 16.48 19.07 -22.19
CA LYS A 296 15.23 19.83 -22.37
C LYS A 296 14.37 19.76 -21.10
N THR A 297 14.22 18.57 -20.52
CA THR A 297 13.48 18.35 -19.27
C THR A 297 14.13 19.10 -18.11
N LYS A 298 15.46 19.01 -17.96
CA LYS A 298 16.22 19.75 -16.94
C LYS A 298 16.02 21.25 -17.04
N LYS A 299 16.12 21.82 -18.24
CA LYS A 299 15.87 23.24 -18.48
C LYS A 299 14.45 23.66 -18.11
N LYS A 300 13.46 22.79 -18.31
CA LYS A 300 12.07 23.05 -17.90
C LYS A 300 11.92 22.93 -16.38
N LEU A 301 12.50 21.92 -15.73
CA LEU A 301 12.50 21.77 -14.28
C LEU A 301 13.19 22.95 -13.58
N GLY A 302 14.27 23.49 -14.15
CA GLY A 302 14.97 24.67 -13.61
C GLY A 302 14.13 25.96 -13.56
N LYS A 303 12.92 25.98 -14.14
CA LYS A 303 11.95 27.08 -13.99
C LYS A 303 11.19 27.01 -12.66
N PHE A 304 11.16 25.84 -12.02
CA PHE A 304 10.58 25.64 -10.71
C PHE A 304 11.61 26.02 -9.65
N LYS A 305 11.19 26.78 -8.64
CA LYS A 305 12.04 27.24 -7.54
C LYS A 305 11.44 26.78 -6.22
N GLN A 306 12.31 26.49 -5.25
CA GLN A 306 11.88 26.20 -3.88
C GLN A 306 11.06 27.36 -3.31
N ILE A 307 10.10 27.02 -2.47
CA ILE A 307 9.26 27.96 -1.73
C ILE A 307 9.81 28.06 -0.30
N GLU A 308 10.01 29.27 0.20
CA GLU A 308 10.38 29.48 1.60
C GLU A 308 9.25 29.01 2.52
N LEU A 309 9.59 28.20 3.53
CA LEU A 309 8.63 27.74 4.52
C LEU A 309 8.30 28.89 5.48
N PRO A 310 7.02 29.06 5.87
CA PRO A 310 6.67 30.01 6.91
C PRO A 310 7.38 29.62 8.22
N LYS A 311 8.02 30.61 8.85
CA LYS A 311 8.71 30.49 10.15
C LYS A 311 7.72 30.31 11.29
#